data_AF-A0A522B1M9-F1
#
_entry.id   AF-A0A522B1M9-F1
#
_cell.length_a   1.000
_cell.length_b   1.000
_cell.length_c   1.000
_cell.angle_alpha   90.00
_cell.angle_beta   90.00
_cell.angle_gamma   90.00
#
_symmetry.space_group_name_H-M   'P 1'
#
loop_
_entity.id
_entity.type
_entity.pdbx_description
1 polymer ?
#
loop_
_entity_poly.entity_id
_entity_poly.type
_entity_poly.pdbx_seq_one_letter_code
_entity_poly.pdbx_strand_id
1 'polypeptide(L)'
;MEPPWARRSLPDLLAEHDLTGVEERAFPNDGWSGATLTLLEDRGRRFVLKRTSAATDWIVRSTRDEMLREAALAAGPDPFRAPLRMTHLGAAAVRPGVPDDGAAILMPDLSGLLLSWDQGSAGAEAVPDVILDRVLAAVAEMHAKPWDQRLPANWPWCPTLERVSLLTRPSAERYAAEGVWVGRRFLAGWDAFERVAPRQARDLVATLSGDAAPLAKAFAALPPTGLHGDLKLANVALLDDGEASFIDWQMASRGPVALELGWFLVANVAQLPDGPDRTLD
;
A
#
# COMPACT_ATOMS: atom_id res chain seq x y z
N MET A 1 4.59 -17.87 14.74
CA MET A 1 5.96 -17.46 14.32
C MET A 1 6.14 -16.04 14.79
N GLU A 2 7.24 -15.70 15.46
CA GLU A 2 7.47 -14.32 15.88
C GLU A 2 7.74 -13.42 14.66
N PRO A 3 7.10 -12.24 14.54
CA PRO A 3 7.33 -11.33 13.42
C PRO A 3 8.78 -10.82 13.34
N PRO A 4 9.38 -10.67 12.14
CA PRO A 4 10.76 -10.23 12.00
C PRO A 4 11.05 -8.88 12.66
N TRP A 5 10.12 -7.93 12.58
CA TRP A 5 10.23 -6.61 13.20
C TRP A 5 10.21 -6.66 14.73
N ALA A 6 9.68 -7.72 15.36
CA ALA A 6 9.60 -7.82 16.81
C ALA A 6 10.97 -8.10 17.48
N ARG A 7 11.97 -8.50 16.70
CA ARG A 7 13.32 -8.87 17.17
C ARG A 7 14.18 -7.67 17.54
N ARG A 8 13.76 -6.46 17.19
CA ARG A 8 14.49 -5.21 17.39
C ARG A 8 13.60 -4.19 18.08
N SER A 9 14.18 -3.37 18.94
CA SER A 9 13.48 -2.26 19.58
C SER A 9 13.52 -0.99 18.71
N LEU A 10 12.49 -0.14 18.82
CA LEU A 10 12.50 1.16 18.14
C LEU A 10 13.73 2.01 18.52
N PRO A 11 14.17 2.10 19.79
CA PRO A 11 15.42 2.78 20.14
C PRO A 11 16.65 2.25 19.38
N ASP A 12 16.76 0.93 19.20
CA ASP A 12 17.88 0.32 18.45
C ASP A 12 17.81 0.70 16.96
N LEU A 13 16.61 0.61 16.35
CA LEU A 13 16.40 1.07 14.97
C LEU A 13 16.78 2.55 14.80
N LEU A 14 16.38 3.42 15.72
CA LEU A 14 16.76 4.83 15.64
C LEU A 14 18.26 5.03 15.83
N ALA A 15 18.90 4.29 16.73
CA ALA A 15 20.35 4.37 16.96
C ALA A 15 21.16 3.93 15.73
N GLU A 16 20.74 2.88 15.02
CA GLU A 16 21.39 2.41 13.79
C GLU A 16 21.43 3.47 12.67
N HIS A 17 20.54 4.46 12.71
CA HIS A 17 20.43 5.54 11.71
C HIS A 17 20.84 6.91 12.24
N ASP A 18 21.51 6.96 13.40
CA ASP A 18 21.92 8.20 14.11
C ASP A 18 20.76 9.11 14.50
N LEU A 19 19.59 8.55 14.80
CA LEU A 19 18.35 9.28 15.14
C LEU A 19 18.00 9.25 16.63
N THR A 20 18.92 8.79 17.49
CA THR A 20 18.70 8.77 18.94
C THR A 20 18.46 10.18 19.49
N GLY A 21 17.31 10.39 20.12
CA GLY A 21 16.94 11.66 20.74
C GLY A 21 16.50 12.75 19.77
N VAL A 22 16.36 12.44 18.48
CA VAL A 22 15.78 13.35 17.49
C VAL A 22 14.30 13.57 17.81
N GLU A 23 13.86 14.82 17.77
CA GLU A 23 12.47 15.18 18.04
C GLU A 23 11.55 14.71 16.92
N GLU A 24 10.44 14.06 17.30
CA GLU A 24 9.37 13.68 16.38
C GLU A 24 8.36 14.81 16.24
N ARG A 25 8.15 15.25 15.00
CA ARG A 25 7.12 16.24 14.66
C ARG A 25 5.93 15.55 14.01
N ALA A 26 4.74 16.13 14.17
CA ALA A 26 3.55 15.65 13.49
C ALA A 26 3.75 15.68 11.96
N PHE A 27 3.40 14.59 11.29
CA PHE A 27 3.33 14.55 9.83
C PHE A 27 1.96 15.11 9.38
N PRO A 28 1.86 15.78 8.21
CA PRO A 28 0.64 16.48 7.80
C PRO A 28 -0.59 15.61 7.55
N ASN A 29 -0.43 14.28 7.44
CA ASN A 29 -1.54 13.33 7.40
C ASN A 29 -1.15 11.99 8.05
N ASP A 30 -2.14 11.11 8.21
CA ASP A 30 -2.02 9.81 8.87
C ASP A 30 -2.01 8.62 7.89
N GLY A 31 -1.83 8.88 6.58
CA GLY A 31 -1.84 7.83 5.56
C GLY A 31 -3.20 7.13 5.39
N TRP A 32 -4.29 7.63 5.99
CA TRP A 32 -5.67 7.15 5.84
C TRP A 32 -5.98 5.75 6.41
N SER A 33 -4.98 5.00 6.88
CA SER A 33 -5.17 3.68 7.50
C SER A 33 -5.50 3.73 8.99
N GLY A 34 -5.19 4.86 9.65
CA GLY A 34 -5.17 4.98 11.12
C GLY A 34 -3.79 4.74 11.74
N ALA A 35 -2.77 4.45 10.92
CA ALA A 35 -1.37 4.51 11.34
C ALA A 35 -0.99 5.94 11.75
N THR A 36 -0.03 6.08 12.64
CA THR A 36 0.56 7.39 12.98
C THR A 36 1.82 7.61 12.17
N LEU A 37 1.94 8.78 11.54
CA LEU A 37 3.14 9.22 10.83
C LEU A 37 3.78 10.38 11.59
N THR A 38 5.09 10.31 11.83
CA THR A 38 5.88 11.41 12.37
C THR A 38 7.10 11.70 11.49
N LEU A 39 7.53 12.96 11.49
CA LEU A 39 8.71 13.45 10.79
C LEU A 39 9.88 13.55 11.77
N LEU A 40 11.02 12.97 11.39
CA LEU A 40 12.32 13.11 12.05
C LEU A 40 13.25 13.88 11.10
N GLU A 41 13.93 14.90 11.60
CA GLU A 41 14.90 15.68 10.82
C GLU A 41 16.20 15.82 11.60
N ASP A 42 17.31 15.39 10.99
CA ASP A 42 18.64 15.50 11.56
C ASP A 42 19.67 15.79 10.46
N ARG A 43 20.50 16.82 10.67
CA ARG A 43 21.60 17.21 9.75
C ARG A 43 21.16 17.33 8.29
N GLY A 44 19.96 17.87 8.05
CA GLY A 44 19.40 18.06 6.70
C GLY A 44 18.83 16.80 6.05
N ARG A 45 18.88 15.64 6.72
CA ARG A 45 18.19 14.42 6.31
C ARG A 45 16.80 14.39 6.94
N ARG A 46 15.80 13.95 6.18
CA ARG A 46 14.42 13.82 6.63
C ARG A 46 13.96 12.36 6.54
N PHE A 47 13.25 11.92 7.55
CA PHE A 47 12.73 10.57 7.67
C PHE A 47 11.28 10.57 8.12
N VAL A 48 10.52 9.59 7.67
CA VAL A 48 9.17 9.30 8.15
C VAL A 48 9.22 8.07 9.02
N LEU A 49 8.61 8.17 10.20
CA LEU A 49 8.39 7.05 11.11
C LEU A 49 6.89 6.72 11.13
N LYS A 50 6.53 5.58 10.55
CA LYS A 50 5.16 5.04 10.53
C LYS A 50 4.98 4.08 11.69
N ARG A 51 3.96 4.27 12.51
CA ARG A 51 3.55 3.34 13.58
C ARG A 51 2.18 2.77 13.28
N THR A 52 2.07 1.45 13.30
CA THR A 52 0.83 0.74 12.99
C THR A 52 0.64 -0.45 13.92
N SER A 53 -0.61 -0.76 14.23
CA SER A 53 -1.03 -1.92 15.02
C SER A 53 -2.45 -2.32 14.63
N ALA A 54 -2.87 -3.53 15.00
CA ALA A 54 -4.27 -3.94 14.82
C ALA A 54 -5.25 -3.04 15.60
N ALA A 55 -4.82 -2.39 16.68
CA ALA A 55 -5.66 -1.51 17.48
C ALA A 55 -5.98 -0.19 16.76
N THR A 56 -5.02 0.37 16.02
CA THR A 56 -5.18 1.69 15.38
C THR A 56 -5.51 1.59 13.89
N ASP A 57 -4.99 0.58 13.19
CA ASP A 57 -5.04 0.50 11.74
C ASP A 57 -6.19 -0.38 11.24
N TRP A 58 -7.13 0.21 10.51
CA TRP A 58 -8.31 -0.50 10.01
C TRP A 58 -8.00 -1.43 8.84
N ILE A 59 -6.94 -1.15 8.07
CA ILE A 59 -6.51 -2.02 6.97
C ILE A 59 -5.97 -3.30 7.58
N VAL A 60 -5.10 -3.20 8.59
CA VAL A 60 -4.56 -4.35 9.33
C VAL A 60 -5.67 -5.29 9.80
N ARG A 61 -6.73 -4.75 10.42
CA ARG A 61 -7.89 -5.56 10.86
C ARG A 61 -8.65 -6.17 9.68
N SER A 62 -8.88 -5.39 8.63
CA SER A 62 -9.71 -5.81 7.49
C SER A 62 -9.04 -6.85 6.61
N THR A 63 -7.71 -6.85 6.55
CA THR A 63 -6.92 -7.80 5.77
C THR A 63 -6.34 -8.94 6.60
N ARG A 64 -6.73 -9.04 7.87
CA ARG A 64 -6.24 -10.06 8.83
C ARG A 64 -4.72 -10.09 8.91
N ASP A 65 -4.11 -8.91 8.97
CA ASP A 65 -2.67 -8.77 9.00
C ASP A 65 -2.11 -8.95 10.41
N GLU A 66 -2.01 -10.21 10.86
CA GLU A 66 -1.44 -10.56 12.16
C GLU A 66 0.07 -10.31 12.26
N MET A 67 0.74 -10.17 11.12
CA MET A 67 2.20 -10.07 11.04
C MET A 67 2.71 -8.65 10.78
N LEU A 68 1.81 -7.67 10.62
CA LEU A 68 2.12 -6.33 10.14
C LEU A 68 3.04 -6.40 8.92
N ARG A 69 2.52 -6.93 7.83
CA ARG A 69 3.22 -7.34 6.62
C ARG A 69 4.21 -6.32 6.05
N GLU A 70 3.83 -5.04 6.02
CA GLU A 70 4.75 -3.98 5.59
C GLU A 70 5.97 -3.88 6.53
N ALA A 71 5.74 -3.95 7.84
CA ALA A 71 6.83 -3.99 8.81
C ALA A 71 7.67 -5.28 8.67
N ALA A 72 7.04 -6.41 8.32
CA ALA A 72 7.77 -7.62 8.02
C ALA A 72 8.66 -7.47 6.78
N LEU A 73 8.22 -6.75 5.73
CA LEU A 73 9.03 -6.46 4.54
C LEU A 73 10.18 -5.53 4.90
N ALA A 74 9.87 -4.43 5.59
CA ALA A 74 10.83 -3.42 6.01
C ALA A 74 11.89 -3.95 7.00
N ALA A 75 11.59 -5.02 7.74
CA ALA A 75 12.57 -5.70 8.59
C ALA A 75 13.47 -6.69 7.84
N GLY A 76 13.13 -7.03 6.59
CA GLY A 76 13.93 -7.87 5.71
C GLY A 76 14.90 -7.09 4.83
N PRO A 77 15.80 -7.78 4.10
CA PRO A 77 16.60 -7.13 3.07
C PRO A 77 15.70 -6.65 1.91
N ASP A 78 16.05 -5.55 1.26
CA ASP A 78 15.36 -5.08 0.05
C ASP A 78 15.35 -6.21 -1.00
N PRO A 79 14.18 -6.76 -1.35
CA PRO A 79 14.07 -7.82 -2.33
C PRO A 79 14.25 -7.29 -3.77
N PHE A 80 14.34 -5.98 -3.99
CA PHE A 80 14.42 -5.38 -5.31
C PHE A 80 15.82 -4.87 -5.66
N ARG A 81 16.01 -4.64 -6.95
CA ARG A 81 17.17 -3.98 -7.56
C ARG A 81 16.64 -3.14 -8.71
N ALA A 82 17.44 -2.17 -9.17
CA ALA A 82 17.18 -1.33 -10.32
C ALA A 82 16.37 -2.05 -11.43
N PRO A 83 15.29 -1.44 -11.97
CA PRO A 83 14.82 -0.07 -11.74
C PRO A 83 13.94 0.14 -10.49
N LEU A 84 13.74 -0.85 -9.61
CA LEU A 84 12.90 -0.73 -8.41
C LEU A 84 13.72 -0.89 -7.12
N ARG A 85 13.42 -0.07 -6.11
CA ARG A 85 13.92 -0.24 -4.74
C ARG A 85 12.80 -0.17 -3.71
N MET A 86 13.01 -0.82 -2.58
CA MET A 86 12.22 -0.62 -1.37
C MET A 86 13.05 0.24 -0.41
N THR A 87 12.70 1.51 -0.28
CA THR A 87 13.50 2.47 0.50
C THR A 87 13.27 2.39 2.01
N HIS A 88 12.57 1.39 2.53
CA HIS A 88 12.49 1.21 3.98
C HIS A 88 13.89 1.01 4.57
N LEU A 89 14.15 1.68 5.69
CA LEU A 89 15.42 1.59 6.43
C LEU A 89 15.37 0.52 7.52
N GLY A 90 14.17 0.05 7.85
CA GLY A 90 13.95 -0.93 8.89
C GLY A 90 12.55 -0.90 9.46
N ALA A 91 12.18 -1.96 10.18
CA ALA A 91 11.09 -1.94 11.13
C ALA A 91 11.47 -2.55 12.48
N ALA A 92 10.77 -2.14 13.53
CA ALA A 92 11.03 -2.55 14.92
C ALA A 92 9.73 -2.62 15.73
N ALA A 93 9.75 -3.33 16.86
CA ALA A 93 8.68 -3.23 17.85
C ALA A 93 8.70 -1.83 18.48
N VAL A 94 7.52 -1.22 18.65
CA VAL A 94 7.38 0.08 19.34
C VAL A 94 7.89 -0.05 20.78
N ARG A 95 7.48 -1.10 21.50
CA ARG A 95 8.01 -1.54 22.81
C ARG A 95 8.16 -3.07 22.78
N PRO A 96 9.41 -3.58 22.78
CA PRO A 96 9.66 -5.02 22.82
C PRO A 96 9.00 -5.69 24.02
N GLY A 97 8.47 -6.90 23.80
CA GLY A 97 7.86 -7.71 24.87
C GLY A 97 6.49 -7.23 25.36
N VAL A 98 5.94 -6.16 24.81
CA VAL A 98 4.55 -5.74 25.03
C VAL A 98 3.69 -6.31 23.90
N PRO A 99 2.79 -7.28 24.17
CA PRO A 99 1.85 -7.77 23.18
C PRO A 99 1.02 -6.62 22.59
N ASP A 100 0.74 -6.69 21.29
CA ASP A 100 -0.17 -5.79 20.56
C ASP A 100 0.24 -4.30 20.46
N ASP A 101 1.47 -3.94 20.85
CA ASP A 101 1.97 -2.56 20.74
C ASP A 101 2.23 -2.11 19.28
N GLY A 102 2.33 -3.08 18.37
CA GLY A 102 2.52 -2.83 16.95
C GLY A 102 3.97 -2.58 16.54
N ALA A 103 4.12 -2.18 15.29
CA ALA A 103 5.42 -1.99 14.64
C ALA A 103 5.64 -0.53 14.27
N ALA A 104 6.89 -0.13 14.34
CA ALA A 104 7.42 1.11 13.78
C ALA A 104 8.21 0.80 12.51
N ILE A 105 7.99 1.56 11.45
CA ILE A 105 8.65 1.43 10.15
C ILE A 105 9.34 2.76 9.85
N LEU A 106 10.65 2.72 9.65
CA LEU A 106 11.47 3.88 9.33
C LEU A 106 11.75 3.92 7.83
N MET A 107 11.59 5.07 7.20
CA MET A 107 11.91 5.29 5.79
C MET A 107 12.41 6.73 5.56
N PRO A 108 13.15 7.01 4.47
CA PRO A 108 13.44 8.37 4.05
C PRO A 108 12.13 9.12 3.78
N ASP A 109 12.14 10.42 4.00
CA ASP A 109 11.02 11.27 3.62
C ASP A 109 11.01 11.49 2.10
N LEU A 110 10.14 10.74 1.42
CA LEU A 110 9.96 10.83 -0.02
C LEU A 110 8.85 11.82 -0.44
N SER A 111 8.28 12.61 0.48
CA SER A 111 7.10 13.44 0.19
C SER A 111 7.30 14.41 -0.98
N GLY A 112 8.54 14.90 -1.17
CA GLY A 112 8.89 15.78 -2.28
C GLY A 112 9.15 15.09 -3.62
N LEU A 113 9.15 13.75 -3.64
CA LEU A 113 9.43 12.91 -4.81
C LEU A 113 8.23 12.04 -5.22
N LEU A 114 7.22 11.91 -4.37
CA LEU A 114 6.01 11.13 -4.65
C LEU A 114 5.19 11.78 -5.77
N LEU A 115 4.76 10.97 -6.73
CA LEU A 115 4.00 11.45 -7.87
C LEU A 115 2.56 11.82 -7.45
N SER A 116 2.18 13.08 -7.68
CA SER A 116 0.80 13.56 -7.47
C SER A 116 0.25 13.36 -6.05
N TRP A 117 1.13 13.31 -5.04
CA TRP A 117 0.78 13.17 -3.63
C TRP A 117 -0.03 14.35 -3.08
N ASP A 118 0.27 15.56 -3.53
CA ASP A 118 -0.31 16.82 -3.06
C ASP A 118 -1.59 17.24 -3.81
N GLN A 119 -1.79 16.74 -5.03
CA GLN A 119 -2.85 17.21 -5.93
C GLN A 119 -4.25 16.72 -5.54
N GLY A 120 -4.37 15.62 -4.79
CA GLY A 120 -5.65 14.92 -4.63
C GLY A 120 -6.27 14.51 -5.98
N SER A 121 -7.45 13.89 -5.96
CA SER A 121 -8.09 13.42 -7.21
C SER A 121 -8.77 14.53 -8.03
N ALA A 122 -8.94 15.72 -7.46
CA ALA A 122 -9.69 16.82 -8.06
C ALA A 122 -8.73 17.92 -8.54
N GLY A 123 -8.39 17.90 -9.83
CA GLY A 123 -7.50 18.89 -10.45
C GLY A 123 -6.06 18.43 -10.66
N ALA A 124 -5.75 17.16 -10.40
CA ALA A 124 -4.46 16.59 -10.76
C ALA A 124 -4.24 16.68 -12.28
N GLU A 125 -3.10 17.24 -12.68
CA GLU A 125 -2.66 17.18 -14.06
C GLU A 125 -2.31 15.74 -14.43
N ALA A 126 -2.53 15.39 -15.71
CA ALA A 126 -2.10 14.11 -16.23
C ALA A 126 -0.58 14.00 -16.10
N VAL A 127 -0.11 12.83 -15.66
CA VAL A 127 1.32 12.55 -15.57
C VAL A 127 1.88 12.40 -16.99
N PRO A 128 3.05 13.00 -17.32
CA PRO A 128 3.66 12.86 -18.63
C PRO A 128 3.96 11.40 -19.00
N ASP A 129 3.78 11.03 -20.27
CA ASP A 129 4.00 9.66 -20.77
C ASP A 129 5.37 9.08 -20.36
N VAL A 130 6.43 9.88 -20.46
CA VAL A 130 7.79 9.46 -20.07
C VAL A 130 7.91 9.07 -18.59
N ILE A 131 7.09 9.67 -17.71
CA ILE A 131 7.05 9.34 -16.29
C ILE A 131 6.22 8.06 -16.11
N LEU A 132 5.06 7.97 -16.77
CA LEU A 132 4.21 6.79 -16.74
C LEU A 132 4.94 5.54 -17.25
N ASP A 133 5.66 5.63 -18.37
CA ASP A 133 6.46 4.53 -18.95
C ASP A 133 7.50 4.01 -17.96
N ARG A 134 8.16 4.91 -17.22
CA ARG A 134 9.13 4.53 -16.18
C ARG A 134 8.48 3.79 -15.03
N VAL A 135 7.31 4.25 -14.59
CA VAL A 135 6.53 3.58 -13.55
C VAL A 135 6.12 2.19 -14.04
N LEU A 136 5.54 2.09 -15.23
CA LEU A 136 5.09 0.80 -15.80
C LEU A 136 6.26 -0.17 -16.01
N ALA A 137 7.44 0.31 -16.40
CA ALA A 137 8.65 -0.51 -16.49
C ALA A 137 9.07 -1.07 -15.11
N ALA A 138 9.03 -0.25 -14.05
CA ALA A 138 9.32 -0.71 -12.69
C ALA A 138 8.28 -1.72 -12.18
N VAL A 139 7.00 -1.53 -12.53
CA VAL A 139 5.90 -2.46 -12.19
C VAL A 139 6.07 -3.80 -12.91
N ALA A 140 6.36 -3.77 -14.20
CA ALA A 140 6.63 -4.98 -14.98
C ALA A 140 7.82 -5.76 -14.41
N GLU A 141 8.90 -5.08 -14.03
CA GLU A 141 10.05 -5.70 -13.40
C GLU A 141 9.68 -6.34 -12.04
N MET A 142 8.88 -5.66 -11.21
CA MET A 142 8.40 -6.19 -9.94
C MET A 142 7.61 -7.49 -10.13
N HIS A 143 6.72 -7.53 -11.13
CA HIS A 143 5.88 -8.70 -11.43
C HIS A 143 6.68 -9.87 -12.00
N ALA A 144 7.78 -9.60 -12.71
CA ALA A 144 8.67 -10.62 -13.25
C ALA A 144 9.55 -11.31 -12.18
N LYS A 145 9.59 -10.82 -10.94
CA LYS A 145 10.45 -11.38 -9.89
C LYS A 145 9.93 -12.72 -9.35
N PRO A 146 10.84 -13.68 -9.03
CA PRO A 146 10.50 -14.89 -8.31
C PRO A 146 10.40 -14.61 -6.81
N TRP A 147 9.26 -14.06 -6.38
CA TRP A 147 9.02 -13.69 -4.97
C TRP A 147 9.14 -14.88 -4.00
N ASP A 148 8.79 -16.08 -4.45
CA ASP A 148 8.90 -17.34 -3.72
C ASP A 148 10.34 -17.73 -3.37
N GLN A 149 11.32 -17.24 -4.12
CA GLN A 149 12.75 -17.43 -3.83
C GLN A 149 13.31 -16.34 -2.90
N ARG A 150 12.60 -15.22 -2.76
CA ARG A 150 13.05 -14.03 -2.01
C ARG A 150 12.39 -13.91 -0.64
N LEU A 151 11.17 -14.41 -0.50
CA LEU A 151 10.42 -14.41 0.74
C LEU A 151 10.25 -15.84 1.28
N PRO A 152 10.12 -16.03 2.60
CA PRO A 152 9.77 -17.32 3.18
C PRO A 152 8.51 -17.91 2.55
N ALA A 153 8.47 -19.24 2.41
CA ALA A 153 7.33 -19.94 1.79
C ALA A 153 5.98 -19.64 2.47
N ASN A 154 6.00 -19.36 3.78
CA ASN A 154 4.83 -19.02 4.59
C ASN A 154 4.66 -17.49 4.77
N TRP A 155 5.15 -16.69 3.82
CA TRP A 155 4.99 -15.25 3.84
C TRP A 155 3.50 -14.87 4.02
N PRO A 156 3.16 -13.94 4.93
CA PRO A 156 1.78 -13.57 5.23
C PRO A 156 1.20 -12.71 4.11
N TRP A 157 0.90 -13.26 2.93
CA TRP A 157 0.28 -12.51 1.85
C TRP A 157 -1.08 -11.95 2.27
N CYS A 158 -1.43 -10.75 1.80
CA CYS A 158 -2.79 -10.23 1.93
C CYS A 158 -3.73 -11.20 1.19
N PRO A 159 -4.73 -11.77 1.85
CA PRO A 159 -5.65 -12.69 1.20
C PRO A 159 -6.43 -12.01 0.06
N THR A 160 -6.55 -12.69 -1.08
CA THR A 160 -7.17 -12.11 -2.29
C THR A 160 -8.60 -11.62 -2.06
N LEU A 161 -9.43 -12.37 -1.31
CA LEU A 161 -10.82 -12.01 -1.06
C LEU A 161 -10.92 -10.76 -0.18
N GLU A 162 -10.14 -10.69 0.89
CA GLU A 162 -10.01 -9.55 1.78
C GLU A 162 -9.52 -8.32 0.99
N ARG A 163 -8.57 -8.50 0.06
CA ARG A 163 -8.07 -7.43 -0.81
C ARG A 163 -9.14 -6.86 -1.74
N VAL A 164 -9.93 -7.70 -2.41
CA VAL A 164 -10.95 -7.23 -3.37
C VAL A 164 -12.22 -6.73 -2.69
N SER A 165 -12.53 -7.25 -1.50
CA SER A 165 -13.71 -6.85 -0.73
C SER A 165 -13.48 -5.60 0.11
N LEU A 166 -12.21 -5.20 0.33
CA LEU A 166 -11.81 -4.13 1.25
C LEU A 166 -12.63 -2.85 1.10
N LEU A 167 -12.90 -2.43 -0.13
CA LEU A 167 -13.58 -1.16 -0.42
C LEU A 167 -15.01 -1.34 -0.94
N THR A 168 -15.57 -2.54 -0.85
CA THR A 168 -16.95 -2.82 -1.30
C THR A 168 -17.98 -2.14 -0.40
N ARG A 169 -19.20 -1.95 -0.91
CA ARG A 169 -20.29 -1.36 -0.13
C ARG A 169 -20.55 -2.12 1.19
N PRO A 170 -20.64 -3.47 1.21
CA PRO A 170 -20.81 -4.20 2.48
C PRO A 170 -19.66 -3.95 3.48
N SER A 171 -18.41 -3.88 3.02
CA SER A 171 -17.28 -3.53 3.89
C SER A 171 -17.39 -2.10 4.41
N ALA A 172 -17.77 -1.15 3.56
CA ALA A 172 -18.00 0.25 3.96
C ALA A 172 -19.13 0.41 4.99
N GLU A 173 -20.23 -0.33 4.84
CA GLU A 173 -21.34 -0.38 5.81
C GLU A 173 -20.87 -0.92 7.15
N ARG A 174 -20.10 -2.01 7.14
CA ARG A 174 -19.48 -2.57 8.35
C ARG A 174 -18.55 -1.57 9.03
N TYR A 175 -17.66 -0.91 8.28
CA TYR A 175 -16.77 0.12 8.82
C TYR A 175 -17.54 1.27 9.47
N ALA A 176 -18.59 1.75 8.81
CA ALA A 176 -19.42 2.82 9.35
C ALA A 176 -20.13 2.38 10.65
N ALA A 177 -20.64 1.14 10.70
CA ALA A 177 -21.27 0.58 11.90
C ALA A 177 -20.28 0.39 13.06
N GLU A 178 -19.02 0.05 12.76
CA GLU A 178 -17.91 -0.06 13.72
C GLU A 178 -17.33 1.30 14.13
N GLY A 179 -17.82 2.42 13.57
CA GLY A 179 -17.30 3.76 13.85
C GLY A 179 -15.97 4.10 13.19
N VAL A 180 -15.51 3.27 12.25
CA VAL A 180 -14.31 3.54 11.45
C VAL A 180 -14.63 4.64 10.44
N TRP A 181 -13.89 5.75 10.51
CA TRP A 181 -14.21 6.98 9.78
C TRP A 181 -14.24 6.81 8.25
N VAL A 182 -13.41 5.92 7.68
CA VAL A 182 -13.38 5.69 6.23
C VAL A 182 -14.69 5.10 5.70
N GLY A 183 -15.47 4.39 6.54
CA GLY A 183 -16.71 3.75 6.12
C GLY A 183 -17.70 4.75 5.51
N ARG A 184 -17.92 5.89 6.18
CA ARG A 184 -18.80 6.95 5.65
C ARG A 184 -18.29 7.56 4.34
N ARG A 185 -16.97 7.69 4.20
CA ARG A 185 -16.36 8.20 2.95
C ARG A 185 -16.57 7.24 1.79
N PHE A 186 -16.35 5.95 2.00
CA PHE A 186 -16.59 4.93 0.97
C PHE A 186 -18.06 4.84 0.60
N LEU A 187 -18.98 4.92 1.58
CA LEU A 187 -20.42 4.98 1.30
C LEU A 187 -20.80 6.15 0.40
N ALA A 188 -20.25 7.35 0.64
CA ALA A 188 -20.49 8.49 -0.24
C ALA A 188 -20.00 8.24 -1.68
N GLY A 189 -18.87 7.56 -1.84
CA GLY A 189 -18.36 7.12 -3.14
C GLY A 189 -19.28 6.10 -3.82
N TRP A 190 -19.76 5.10 -3.08
CA TRP A 190 -20.72 4.11 -3.57
C TRP A 190 -22.06 4.75 -3.98
N ASP A 191 -22.56 5.71 -3.21
CA ASP A 191 -23.78 6.44 -3.57
C ASP A 191 -23.57 7.29 -4.83
N ALA A 192 -22.37 7.85 -5.03
CA ALA A 192 -22.03 8.53 -6.28
C ALA A 192 -21.99 7.56 -7.46
N PHE A 193 -21.34 6.41 -7.30
CA PHE A 193 -21.33 5.32 -8.29
C PHE A 193 -22.75 4.91 -8.68
N GLU A 194 -23.65 4.69 -7.72
CA GLU A 194 -25.05 4.32 -8.00
C GLU A 194 -25.81 5.36 -8.84
N ARG A 195 -25.50 6.65 -8.67
CA ARG A 195 -26.15 7.73 -9.42
C ARG A 195 -25.65 7.84 -10.86
N VAL A 196 -24.38 7.56 -11.12
CA VAL A 196 -23.74 7.90 -12.40
C VAL A 196 -23.36 6.69 -13.24
N ALA A 197 -23.17 5.52 -12.63
CA ALA A 197 -22.67 4.35 -13.34
C ALA A 197 -23.75 3.73 -14.25
N PRO A 198 -23.36 3.24 -15.44
CA PRO A 198 -24.26 2.48 -16.31
C PRO A 198 -24.88 1.28 -15.58
N ARG A 199 -26.15 0.98 -15.87
CA ARG A 199 -26.87 -0.16 -15.26
C ARG A 199 -26.06 -1.45 -15.32
N GLN A 200 -25.45 -1.76 -16.47
CA GLN A 200 -24.67 -2.98 -16.66
C GLN A 200 -23.49 -3.08 -15.67
N ALA A 201 -22.79 -1.97 -15.41
CA ALA A 201 -21.70 -1.93 -14.44
C ALA A 201 -22.22 -2.15 -13.00
N ARG A 202 -23.35 -1.52 -12.65
CA ARG A 202 -23.98 -1.68 -11.34
C ARG A 202 -24.47 -3.11 -11.11
N ASP A 203 -25.12 -3.71 -12.10
CA ASP A 203 -25.60 -5.10 -12.03
C ASP A 203 -24.44 -6.10 -11.88
N LEU A 204 -23.32 -5.87 -12.60
CA LEU A 204 -22.11 -6.68 -12.47
C LEU A 204 -21.50 -6.56 -11.06
N VAL A 205 -21.31 -5.33 -10.57
CA VAL A 205 -20.72 -5.08 -9.25
C VAL A 205 -21.62 -5.63 -8.13
N ALA A 206 -22.94 -5.49 -8.24
CA ALA A 206 -23.89 -6.07 -7.29
C ALA A 206 -23.80 -7.59 -7.27
N THR A 207 -23.69 -8.23 -8.44
CA THR A 207 -23.52 -9.69 -8.55
C THR A 207 -22.23 -10.15 -7.86
N LEU A 208 -21.10 -9.51 -8.17
CA LEU A 208 -19.80 -9.87 -7.59
C LEU A 208 -19.68 -9.54 -6.10
N SER A 209 -20.42 -8.53 -5.63
CA SER A 209 -20.48 -8.19 -4.20
C SER A 209 -21.32 -9.21 -3.40
N GLY A 210 -22.33 -9.80 -4.03
CA GLY A 210 -23.14 -10.86 -3.42
C GLY A 210 -22.42 -12.22 -3.39
N ASP A 211 -21.64 -12.52 -4.43
CA ASP A 211 -20.78 -13.71 -4.49
C ASP A 211 -19.48 -13.42 -5.27
N ALA A 212 -18.37 -13.36 -4.55
CA ALA A 212 -17.04 -13.14 -5.13
C ALA A 212 -16.37 -14.44 -5.62
N ALA A 213 -16.97 -15.61 -5.42
CA ALA A 213 -16.38 -16.90 -5.81
C ALA A 213 -16.05 -17.00 -7.32
N PRO A 214 -16.88 -16.48 -8.25
CA PRO A 214 -16.53 -16.48 -9.67
C PRO A 214 -15.24 -15.69 -9.96
N LEU A 215 -15.08 -14.52 -9.32
CA LEU A 215 -13.88 -13.69 -9.48
C LEU A 215 -12.64 -14.37 -8.87
N ALA A 216 -12.77 -14.92 -7.66
CA ALA A 216 -11.69 -15.66 -7.02
C ALA A 216 -11.24 -16.88 -7.86
N LYS A 217 -12.20 -17.61 -8.44
CA LYS A 217 -11.92 -18.72 -9.36
C LYS A 217 -11.19 -18.25 -10.62
N ALA A 218 -11.59 -17.12 -11.20
CA ALA A 218 -10.93 -16.55 -12.36
C ALA A 218 -9.47 -16.16 -12.03
N PHE A 219 -9.23 -15.52 -10.88
CA PHE A 219 -7.88 -15.18 -10.46
C PHE A 219 -7.01 -16.41 -10.19
N ALA A 220 -7.57 -17.47 -9.58
CA ALA A 220 -6.85 -18.71 -9.31
C ALA A 220 -6.44 -19.47 -10.59
N ALA A 221 -7.08 -19.21 -11.73
CA ALA A 221 -6.73 -19.80 -13.02
C ALA A 221 -5.56 -19.10 -13.74
N LEU A 222 -5.13 -17.94 -13.25
CA LEU A 222 -4.06 -17.14 -13.84
C LEU A 222 -2.74 -17.33 -13.09
N PRO A 223 -1.57 -17.17 -13.76
CA PRO A 223 -0.27 -17.26 -13.08
C PRO A 223 -0.13 -16.22 -11.96
N PRO A 224 0.20 -16.62 -10.73
CA PRO A 224 0.39 -15.70 -9.63
C PRO A 224 1.83 -15.17 -9.56
N THR A 225 1.98 -13.92 -9.15
CA THR A 225 3.25 -13.30 -8.75
C THR A 225 3.05 -12.50 -7.45
N GLY A 226 4.11 -11.94 -6.89
CA GLY A 226 4.01 -10.98 -5.79
C GLY A 226 3.58 -9.61 -6.32
N LEU A 227 2.65 -8.99 -5.62
CA LEU A 227 2.01 -7.72 -5.96
C LEU A 227 2.28 -6.71 -4.86
N HIS A 228 2.36 -5.42 -5.19
CA HIS A 228 2.47 -4.34 -4.21
C HIS A 228 1.18 -4.18 -3.40
N GLY A 229 0.03 -4.35 -4.07
CA GLY A 229 -1.28 -4.41 -3.45
C GLY A 229 -1.96 -3.06 -3.25
N ASP A 230 -1.24 -1.96 -3.00
CA ASP A 230 -1.80 -0.59 -3.04
C ASP A 230 -1.11 0.29 -4.09
N LEU A 231 -0.83 -0.26 -5.27
CA LEU A 231 -0.06 0.48 -6.26
C LEU A 231 -0.88 1.60 -6.90
N LYS A 232 -0.54 2.84 -6.56
CA LYS A 232 -1.05 4.10 -7.12
C LYS A 232 0.11 5.07 -7.28
N LEU A 233 0.01 6.04 -8.19
CA LEU A 233 1.08 7.00 -8.48
C LEU A 233 1.52 7.74 -7.21
N ALA A 234 0.58 8.07 -6.32
CA ALA A 234 0.85 8.68 -5.01
C ALA A 234 1.72 7.83 -4.06
N ASN A 235 1.91 6.54 -4.36
CA ASN A 235 2.79 5.63 -3.62
C ASN A 235 4.12 5.36 -4.37
N VAL A 236 4.39 6.09 -5.46
CA VAL A 236 5.60 5.94 -6.27
C VAL A 236 6.42 7.22 -6.19
N ALA A 237 7.70 7.09 -5.80
CA ALA A 237 8.69 8.13 -5.92
C ALA A 237 9.65 7.80 -7.08
N LEU A 238 9.99 8.81 -7.88
CA LEU A 238 11.11 8.71 -8.82
C LEU A 238 12.35 9.33 -8.18
N LEU A 239 13.41 8.55 -8.11
CA LEU A 239 14.68 8.93 -7.49
C LEU A 239 15.60 9.61 -8.52
N ASP A 240 16.58 10.38 -8.04
CA ASP A 240 17.53 11.12 -8.88
C ASP A 240 18.38 10.21 -9.79
N ASP A 241 18.59 8.94 -9.40
CA ASP A 241 19.30 7.93 -10.18
C ASP A 241 18.42 7.28 -11.27
N GLY A 242 17.16 7.70 -11.39
CA GLY A 242 16.19 7.21 -12.37
C GLY A 242 15.43 5.95 -11.93
N GLU A 243 15.70 5.43 -10.73
CA GLU A 243 14.96 4.30 -10.17
C GLU A 243 13.63 4.75 -9.55
N ALA A 244 12.69 3.83 -9.44
CA ALA A 244 11.44 4.02 -8.72
C ALA A 244 11.55 3.43 -7.31
N SER A 245 10.99 4.12 -6.31
CA SER A 245 10.71 3.55 -5.00
C SER A 245 9.21 3.47 -4.78
N PHE A 246 8.75 2.32 -4.29
CA PHE A 246 7.34 2.14 -3.90
C PHE A 246 7.23 2.12 -2.38
N ILE A 247 6.21 2.80 -1.86
CA ILE A 247 5.87 2.85 -0.43
C ILE A 247 4.48 2.27 -0.18
N ASP A 248 4.17 2.00 1.08
CA ASP A 248 2.85 1.55 1.52
C ASP A 248 2.47 0.13 1.06
N TRP A 249 3.29 -0.83 1.48
CA TRP A 249 3.15 -2.25 1.12
C TRP A 249 2.16 -3.02 2.01
N GLN A 250 1.29 -2.33 2.77
CA GLN A 250 0.36 -2.96 3.72
C GLN A 250 -0.54 -4.01 3.06
N MET A 251 -0.83 -3.85 1.76
CA MET A 251 -1.67 -4.75 0.97
C MET A 251 -0.93 -5.71 0.02
N ALA A 252 0.41 -5.75 0.04
CA ALA A 252 1.22 -6.73 -0.72
C ALA A 252 0.59 -8.13 -0.80
N SER A 253 0.23 -8.56 -2.00
CA SER A 253 -0.58 -9.75 -2.22
C SER A 253 0.18 -10.77 -3.06
N ARG A 254 -0.31 -12.01 -3.11
CA ARG A 254 0.09 -12.96 -4.15
C ARG A 254 -1.11 -13.24 -5.03
N GLY A 255 -0.98 -12.98 -6.33
CA GLY A 255 -2.10 -13.09 -7.26
C GLY A 255 -1.70 -12.76 -8.68
N PRO A 256 -2.64 -12.83 -9.63
CA PRO A 256 -2.36 -12.47 -11.02
C PRO A 256 -2.15 -10.97 -11.17
N VAL A 257 -1.28 -10.59 -12.11
CA VAL A 257 -0.97 -9.18 -12.45
C VAL A 257 -2.23 -8.35 -12.71
N ALA A 258 -3.27 -8.95 -13.29
CA ALA A 258 -4.56 -8.30 -13.54
C ALA A 258 -5.20 -7.68 -12.28
N LEU A 259 -4.98 -8.27 -11.09
CA LEU A 259 -5.48 -7.72 -9.83
C LEU A 259 -4.82 -6.37 -9.50
N GLU A 260 -3.51 -6.26 -9.72
CA GLU A 260 -2.76 -5.02 -9.47
C GLU A 260 -3.04 -3.96 -10.54
N LEU A 261 -3.04 -4.35 -11.82
CA LEU A 261 -3.30 -3.41 -12.91
C LEU A 261 -4.73 -2.84 -12.86
N GLY A 262 -5.72 -3.66 -12.50
CA GLY A 262 -7.09 -3.17 -12.30
C GLY A 262 -7.17 -2.10 -11.20
N TRP A 263 -6.42 -2.29 -10.11
CA TRP A 263 -6.31 -1.27 -9.06
C TRP A 263 -5.56 -0.03 -9.54
N PHE A 264 -4.41 -0.20 -10.19
CA PHE A 264 -3.59 0.89 -10.72
C PHE A 264 -4.39 1.81 -11.64
N LEU A 265 -5.16 1.25 -12.58
CA LEU A 265 -5.98 2.04 -13.50
C LEU A 265 -7.04 2.87 -12.77
N VAL A 266 -7.77 2.26 -11.83
CA VAL A 266 -8.86 2.94 -11.11
C VAL A 266 -8.32 3.97 -10.13
N ALA A 267 -7.26 3.66 -9.40
CA ALA A 267 -6.66 4.56 -8.41
C ALA A 267 -6.04 5.81 -9.05
N ASN A 268 -5.62 5.71 -10.31
CA ASN A 268 -4.94 6.78 -11.04
C ASN A 268 -5.79 7.40 -12.16
N VAL A 269 -7.07 7.06 -12.29
CA VAL A 269 -7.90 7.46 -13.45
C VAL A 269 -7.92 8.96 -13.74
N ALA A 270 -7.74 9.82 -12.71
CA ALA A 270 -7.67 11.27 -12.87
C ALA A 270 -6.31 11.79 -13.38
N GLN A 271 -5.27 10.95 -13.36
CA GLN A 271 -3.87 11.28 -13.64
C GLN A 271 -3.34 10.56 -14.89
N LEU A 272 -4.06 9.58 -15.42
CA LEU A 272 -3.68 8.88 -16.64
C LEU A 272 -3.94 9.78 -17.85
N PRO A 273 -2.98 9.88 -18.80
CA PRO A 273 -3.12 10.72 -20.00
C PRO A 273 -4.17 10.19 -20.98
N ASP A 274 -4.37 8.87 -21.00
CA ASP A 274 -5.32 8.18 -21.86
C ASP A 274 -6.26 7.25 -21.05
N GLY A 275 -7.27 6.71 -21.73
CA GLY A 275 -8.14 5.67 -21.16
C GLY A 275 -7.40 4.35 -20.91
N PRO A 276 -8.00 3.44 -20.12
CA PRO A 276 -7.36 2.22 -19.62
C PRO A 276 -6.80 1.30 -20.71
N ASP A 277 -7.47 1.21 -21.86
CA ASP A 277 -7.03 0.37 -22.97
C ASP A 277 -5.66 0.82 -23.52
N ARG A 278 -5.45 2.14 -23.64
CA ARG A 278 -4.20 2.72 -24.15
C ARG A 278 -3.11 2.79 -23.10
N THR A 279 -3.47 2.89 -21.82
CA THR A 279 -2.49 2.94 -20.72
C THR A 279 -1.67 1.65 -20.61
N LEU A 280 -2.23 0.51 -21.04
CA LEU A 280 -1.60 -0.80 -20.90
C LEU A 280 -1.12 -1.43 -22.23
N ASP A 281 -1.29 -0.73 -23.35
CA ASP A 281 -0.81 -1.16 -24.68
C ASP A 281 0.73 -1.04 -24.81
#